data_AF-A0A9P1FVC9-F1
#
_entry.id   AF-A0A9P1FVC9-F1
#
_cell.length_a   1.000
_cell.length_b   1.000
_cell.length_c   1.000
_cell.angle_alpha   90.00
_cell.angle_beta   90.00
_cell.angle_gamma   90.00
#
_symmetry.space_group_name_H-M   'P 1'
#
loop_
_entity.id
_entity.type
_entity.pdbx_description
1 polymer ?
#
loop_
_entity_poly.entity_id
_entity_poly.type
_entity_poly.pdbx_seq_one_letter_code
_entity_poly.pdbx_strand_id
1 'polypeptide(L)'
;MLAVACKPGDFLVLDGMEVAFLRLDRRGSGRLGAQELRMGLLIGAAVDFPAITGLTAEALFSAIDWRSAGFITAADLAACRPDIWREFGAAALEVDEKVRALPWLALGGPRKA
;
A
#
# COMPACT_ATOMS: atom_id res chain seq x y z
N MET A 1 -6.58 -15.44 -3.80
CA MET A 1 -6.44 -14.85 -5.15
C MET A 1 -6.77 -13.36 -5.04
N LEU A 2 -5.82 -12.52 -4.62
CA LEU A 2 -6.05 -11.08 -4.46
C LEU A 2 -5.87 -10.38 -5.82
N ALA A 3 -6.89 -10.50 -6.66
CA ALA A 3 -7.24 -9.44 -7.58
C ALA A 3 -8.42 -8.75 -6.90
N VAL A 4 -8.14 -7.76 -6.05
CA VAL A 4 -9.20 -6.86 -5.58
C VAL A 4 -9.51 -5.98 -6.78
N ALA A 5 -10.43 -6.48 -7.62
CA ALA A 5 -11.14 -5.70 -8.62
C ALA A 5 -11.98 -4.67 -7.88
N CYS A 6 -11.30 -3.63 -7.42
CA CYS A 6 -11.92 -2.41 -6.94
C CYS A 6 -12.53 -1.72 -8.17
N LYS A 7 -13.75 -1.21 -8.02
CA LYS A 7 -14.59 -0.75 -9.13
C LYS A 7 -13.88 0.36 -9.92
N PRO A 8 -14.26 0.62 -11.19
CA PRO A 8 -13.81 1.82 -11.88
C PRO A 8 -14.31 3.04 -11.07
N GLY A 9 -13.41 3.68 -10.32
CA GLY A 9 -13.72 4.72 -9.34
C GLY A 9 -12.98 4.58 -8.00
N ASP A 10 -12.41 3.41 -7.70
CA ASP A 10 -11.64 3.18 -6.48
C ASP A 10 -10.16 3.47 -6.73
N PHE A 11 -9.66 4.48 -6.02
CA PHE A 11 -8.36 5.18 -6.16
C PHE A 11 -7.08 4.33 -6.04
N LEU A 12 -7.16 3.00 -6.00
CA LEU A 12 -6.00 2.12 -5.81
C LEU A 12 -5.41 1.52 -7.09
N VAL A 13 -6.11 1.65 -8.21
CA VAL A 13 -5.69 1.05 -9.49
C VAL A 13 -4.89 2.03 -10.36
N LEU A 14 -4.63 3.26 -9.90
CA LEU A 14 -4.03 4.31 -10.75
C LEU A 14 -2.72 4.89 -10.22
N ASP A 15 -2.25 4.46 -9.07
CA ASP A 15 -1.02 4.96 -8.49
C ASP A 15 0.00 3.82 -8.49
N GLY A 16 1.16 4.06 -9.10
CA GLY A 16 2.24 3.08 -9.17
C GLY A 16 2.56 2.49 -7.79
N MET A 17 3.16 1.29 -7.79
CA MET A 17 3.45 0.50 -6.59
C MET A 17 4.10 1.26 -5.42
N GLU A 18 4.99 2.22 -5.71
CA GLU A 18 5.60 3.07 -4.68
C GLU A 18 4.56 3.92 -3.94
N VAL A 19 3.53 4.39 -4.63
CA VAL A 19 2.46 5.20 -4.02
C VAL A 19 1.42 4.36 -3.33
N ALA A 20 1.13 3.17 -3.84
CA ALA A 20 0.41 2.18 -3.05
C ALA A 20 1.14 1.93 -1.72
N PHE A 21 2.47 1.75 -1.74
CA PHE A 21 3.25 1.59 -0.52
C PHE A 21 3.21 2.84 0.38
N LEU A 22 3.36 4.05 -0.17
CA LEU A 22 3.31 5.29 0.63
C LEU A 22 1.94 5.52 1.29
N ARG A 23 0.85 5.14 0.63
CA ARG A 23 -0.50 5.20 1.21
C ARG A 23 -0.68 4.20 2.34
N LEU A 24 -0.03 3.04 2.24
CA LEU A 24 -0.01 2.03 3.30
C LEU A 24 0.89 2.47 4.48
N ASP A 25 2.08 3.00 4.20
CA ASP A 25 3.08 3.44 5.19
C ASP A 25 2.78 4.84 5.73
N ARG A 26 1.65 4.95 6.41
CA ARG A 26 1.19 6.21 7.01
C ARG A 26 2.14 6.81 8.04
N ARG A 27 3.06 6.00 8.60
CA ARG A 27 4.09 6.46 9.54
C ARG A 27 5.35 6.95 8.83
N GLY A 28 5.50 6.71 7.52
CA GLY A 28 6.71 7.05 6.77
C GLY A 28 7.95 6.32 7.26
N SER A 29 7.78 5.12 7.80
CA SER A 29 8.85 4.32 8.39
C SER A 29 9.67 3.53 7.38
N GLY A 30 9.15 3.39 6.14
CA GLY A 30 9.67 2.52 5.11
C GLY A 30 9.43 1.02 5.38
N ARG A 31 8.73 0.67 6.46
CA ARG A 31 8.53 -0.72 6.92
C ARG A 31 7.12 -0.92 7.45
N LEU A 32 6.37 -1.82 6.81
CA LEU A 32 5.03 -2.18 7.26
C LEU A 32 5.10 -3.43 8.13
N GLY A 33 4.61 -3.35 9.37
CA GLY A 33 4.24 -4.52 10.17
C GLY A 33 2.83 -5.01 9.80
N ALA A 34 2.38 -6.13 10.39
CA ALA A 34 1.04 -6.67 10.13
C ALA A 34 -0.07 -5.67 10.50
N GLN A 35 0.08 -4.95 11.62
CA GLN A 35 -0.89 -3.96 12.07
C GLN A 35 -0.87 -2.72 11.17
N GLU A 36 0.30 -2.23 10.79
CA GLU A 36 0.45 -1.10 9.86
C GLU A 36 -0.12 -1.46 8.48
N LEU A 37 0.12 -2.66 7.98
CA LEU A 37 -0.47 -3.17 6.74
C LEU A 37 -2.01 -3.16 6.81
N ARG A 38 -2.58 -3.68 7.91
CA ARG A 38 -4.04 -3.67 8.12
C ARG A 38 -4.61 -2.25 8.13
N MET A 39 -3.99 -1.36 8.90
CA MET A 39 -4.45 0.03 9.01
C MET A 39 -4.25 0.81 7.72
N GLY A 40 -3.16 0.52 6.99
CA GLY A 40 -2.87 1.07 5.68
C GLY A 40 -3.92 0.65 4.67
N LEU A 41 -4.27 -0.64 4.61
CA LEU A 41 -5.32 -1.13 3.73
C LEU A 41 -6.67 -0.52 4.08
N LEU A 42 -7.05 -0.53 5.36
CA LEU A 42 -8.36 -0.04 5.77
C LEU A 42 -8.51 1.48 5.60
N ILE A 43 -7.52 2.28 6.02
CA ILE A 43 -7.62 3.74 6.04
C ILE A 43 -6.94 4.38 4.84
N GLY A 44 -5.73 3.94 4.51
CA GLY A 44 -4.96 4.51 3.39
C GLY A 44 -5.49 4.09 2.04
N ALA A 45 -6.05 2.88 1.97
CA ALA A 45 -6.54 2.27 0.74
C ALA A 45 -8.08 2.16 0.68
N ALA A 46 -8.78 2.41 1.80
CA ALA A 46 -10.23 2.18 1.92
C ALA A 46 -10.66 0.73 1.59
N VAL A 47 -9.78 -0.25 1.87
CA VAL A 47 -9.99 -1.68 1.60
C VAL A 47 -10.18 -2.43 2.90
N ASP A 48 -11.40 -2.94 3.11
CA ASP A 48 -11.72 -3.90 4.17
C ASP A 48 -11.31 -5.32 3.75
N PHE A 49 -10.01 -5.60 3.77
CA PHE A 49 -9.48 -6.88 3.28
C PHE A 49 -10.02 -8.11 4.03
N PRO A 50 -10.30 -8.09 5.35
CA PRO A 50 -10.91 -9.23 6.02
C PRO A 50 -12.32 -9.51 5.51
N ALA A 51 -13.12 -8.48 5.23
CA ALA A 51 -14.46 -8.66 4.66
C ALA A 51 -14.40 -9.23 3.23
N ILE A 52 -13.39 -8.86 2.44
CA ILE A 52 -13.24 -9.29 1.04
C ILE A 52 -12.66 -10.71 0.95
N THR A 53 -11.69 -11.04 1.78
CA THR A 53 -10.87 -12.26 1.62
C THR A 53 -11.04 -13.30 2.71
N GLY A 54 -11.63 -12.92 3.84
CA GLY A 54 -11.72 -13.77 5.04
C GLY A 54 -10.38 -14.02 5.73
N LEU A 55 -9.29 -13.40 5.28
CA LEU A 55 -7.96 -13.56 5.87
C LEU A 55 -7.75 -12.62 7.05
N THR A 56 -6.92 -13.03 8.01
CA THR A 56 -6.43 -12.14 9.06
C THR A 56 -5.26 -11.30 8.55
N ALA A 57 -4.93 -10.22 9.27
CA ALA A 57 -3.82 -9.34 8.90
C ALA A 57 -2.48 -10.07 8.94
N GLU A 58 -2.32 -10.98 9.89
CA GLU A 58 -1.14 -11.81 10.09
C GLU A 58 -1.00 -12.81 8.94
N ALA A 59 -2.10 -13.46 8.53
CA ALA A 59 -2.08 -14.38 7.41
C ALA A 59 -1.73 -13.67 6.10
N LEU A 60 -2.29 -12.48 5.87
CA LEU A 60 -1.95 -11.64 4.71
C LEU A 60 -0.50 -11.17 4.78
N PHE A 61 -0.05 -10.74 5.97
CA PHE A 61 1.31 -10.30 6.20
C PHE A 61 2.31 -11.42 5.90
N SER A 62 2.10 -12.63 6.45
CA SER A 62 2.96 -13.79 6.20
C SER A 62 2.97 -14.23 4.74
N ALA A 63 1.87 -14.00 4.00
CA ALA A 63 1.83 -14.27 2.57
C ALA A 63 2.69 -13.30 1.75
N ILE A 64 2.90 -12.07 2.24
CA ILE A 64 3.71 -11.03 1.58
C ILE A 64 5.16 -11.05 2.09
N ASP A 65 5.37 -11.26 3.40
CA ASP A 65 6.68 -11.42 4.03
C ASP A 65 7.24 -12.84 3.81
N TRP A 66 7.39 -13.22 2.54
CA TRP A 66 7.91 -14.54 2.14
C TRP A 66 9.36 -14.77 2.61
N ARG A 67 10.09 -13.69 2.94
CA ARG A 67 11.46 -13.76 3.48
C ARG A 67 11.50 -13.89 5.00
N SER A 68 10.35 -13.82 5.67
CA SER A 68 10.26 -13.80 7.14
C SER A 68 11.15 -12.71 7.77
N ALA A 69 11.22 -11.54 7.11
CA ALA A 69 12.01 -10.40 7.57
C ALA A 69 11.35 -9.68 8.77
N GLY A 70 10.07 -9.97 9.04
CA GLY A 70 9.30 -9.34 10.11
C GLY A 70 8.78 -7.94 9.75
N PHE A 71 8.98 -7.51 8.50
CA PHE A 71 8.42 -6.28 7.94
C PHE A 71 8.30 -6.39 6.41
N ILE A 72 7.35 -5.66 5.84
CA ILE A 72 7.16 -5.55 4.39
C ILE A 72 7.72 -4.21 3.93
N THR A 73 8.58 -4.25 2.92
CA THR A 73 9.07 -3.07 2.21
C THR A 73 8.31 -2.86 0.90
N ALA A 74 8.53 -1.70 0.26
CA ALA A 74 8.00 -1.45 -1.08
C ALA A 74 8.41 -2.54 -2.09
N ALA A 75 9.64 -3.05 -1.96
CA ALA A 75 10.15 -4.12 -2.83
C ALA A 75 9.46 -5.47 -2.58
N ASP A 76 9.05 -5.76 -1.34
CA ASP A 76 8.33 -7.00 -1.03
C ASP A 76 6.90 -6.94 -1.59
N LEU A 77 6.25 -5.77 -1.46
CA LEU A 77 4.96 -5.50 -2.10
C LEU A 77 5.05 -5.63 -3.63
N ALA A 78 6.21 -5.23 -4.18
CA ALA A 78 6.52 -5.34 -5.61
C ALA A 78 6.56 -6.77 -6.11
N ALA A 79 7.27 -7.59 -5.36
CA ALA A 79 7.57 -8.97 -5.72
C ALA A 79 6.35 -9.89 -5.54
N CYS A 80 5.37 -9.49 -4.72
CA CYS A 80 4.19 -10.30 -4.43
C CYS A 80 3.39 -10.68 -5.69
N ARG A 81 3.06 -9.72 -6.56
CA ARG A 81 2.27 -9.94 -7.79
C ARG A 81 2.69 -9.02 -8.93
N PRO A 82 3.89 -9.23 -9.51
CA PRO A 82 4.43 -8.37 -10.57
C PRO A 82 3.57 -8.39 -11.84
N ASP A 83 2.80 -9.45 -12.06
CA ASP A 83 1.80 -9.59 -13.11
C ASP A 83 0.66 -8.58 -12.96
N ILE A 84 0.06 -8.52 -11.76
CA ILE A 84 -1.02 -7.58 -11.46
C ILE A 84 -0.50 -6.14 -11.51
N TRP A 85 0.68 -5.89 -10.95
CA TRP A 85 1.28 -4.55 -10.99
C TRP A 85 1.64 -4.11 -12.42
N ARG A 86 1.97 -5.04 -13.31
CA ARG A 86 2.23 -4.71 -14.72
C ARG A 86 0.95 -4.44 -15.50
N GLU A 87 -0.12 -5.17 -15.20
CA GLU A 87 -1.41 -5.06 -15.89
C GLU A 87 -2.22 -3.85 -15.41
N PHE A 88 -2.17 -3.55 -14.11
CA PHE A 88 -3.02 -2.55 -13.46
C PHE A 88 -2.23 -1.45 -12.75
N GLY A 89 -0.92 -1.58 -12.54
CA GLY A 89 -0.12 -0.51 -11.96
C GLY A 89 0.14 0.59 -12.97
N ALA A 90 -0.07 1.84 -12.58
CA ALA A 90 0.35 2.98 -13.37
C ALA A 90 1.89 3.05 -13.48
N ALA A 91 2.38 3.76 -14.50
CA ALA A 91 3.80 4.04 -14.66
C ALA A 91 4.40 4.64 -13.37
N ALA A 92 5.70 4.44 -13.16
CA ALA A 92 6.41 5.01 -12.01
C ALA A 92 6.13 6.51 -11.96
N LEU A 93 5.65 6.99 -10.80
CA LEU A 93 5.25 8.37 -10.65
C LEU A 93 6.44 9.32 -10.79
N GLU A 94 6.19 10.44 -11.45
CA GLU A 94 7.12 11.56 -11.44
C GLU A 94 7.21 12.17 -10.04
N VAL A 95 8.32 12.85 -9.74
CA VAL A 95 8.61 13.40 -8.40
C VAL A 95 7.46 14.28 -7.89
N ASP A 96 6.83 15.05 -8.76
CA ASP A 96 5.72 15.94 -8.42
C ASP A 96 4.44 15.22 -8.00
N GLU A 97 4.23 14.01 -8.50
CA GLU A 97 3.08 13.18 -8.14
C GLU A 97 3.33 12.46 -6.81
N LYS A 98 4.60 12.05 -6.56
CA LYS A 98 5.03 11.54 -5.25
C LYS A 98 4.79 12.58 -4.15
N VAL A 99 5.12 13.84 -4.41
CA VAL A 99 4.88 14.95 -3.46
C VAL A 99 3.39 15.12 -3.19
N ARG A 100 2.52 15.06 -4.21
CA ARG A 100 1.06 15.18 -4.00
C ARG A 100 0.42 14.00 -3.27
N ALA A 101 0.96 12.79 -3.43
CA ALA A 101 0.48 11.60 -2.75
C ALA A 101 0.91 11.53 -1.27
N LEU A 102 1.98 12.24 -0.89
CA LEU A 102 2.43 12.29 0.48
C LEU A 102 1.48 13.15 1.33
N PRO A 103 1.11 12.71 2.55
CA PRO A 103 0.41 13.57 3.48
C PRO A 103 1.21 14.87 3.68
N TRP A 104 0.56 16.04 3.67
CA TRP A 104 1.24 17.34 3.82
C TRP A 104 2.19 17.41 5.03
N LEU A 105 1.90 16.63 6.09
CA LEU A 105 2.78 16.43 7.24
C LEU A 105 4.12 15.74 6.92
N ALA A 106 4.14 14.76 6.01
CA ALA A 106 5.33 14.02 5.63
C ALA A 106 6.32 14.87 4.81
N LEU A 107 5.83 15.95 4.19
CA LEU A 107 6.63 16.93 3.47
C LEU A 107 7.19 18.05 4.36
N GLY A 108 6.99 17.99 5.68
CA GLY A 108 7.36 19.07 6.59
C GLY A 108 6.41 20.26 6.56
N GLY A 109 5.20 20.09 6.04
CA GLY A 109 4.15 21.12 6.09
C GLY A 109 3.75 21.44 7.53
N PRO A 110 3.39 22.70 7.83
CA PRO A 110 3.04 23.12 9.19
C PRO A 110 1.84 22.32 9.71
N ARG A 111 1.94 21.80 10.94
CA ARG A 111 0.76 21.28 11.67
C ARG A 111 -0.15 22.47 11.97
N LYS A 112 -1.41 22.43 11.53
CA LYS A 112 -2.41 23.36 12.06
C LYS A 112 -2.51 23.13 13.57
N ALA A 113 -2.28 24.21 14.32
CA ALA A 113 -2.43 24.29 15.76
C ALA A 113 -3.91 24.13 16.17
#